data_AF-A0A969BC37-F1
#
_entry.id   AF-A0A969BC37-F1
#
_cell.length_a   1.000
_cell.length_b   1.000
_cell.length_c   1.000
_cell.angle_alpha   90.00
_cell.angle_beta   90.00
_cell.angle_gamma   90.00
#
_symmetry.space_group_name_H-M   'P 1'
#
loop_
_entity.id
_entity.type
_entity.pdbx_description
1 polymer ?
#
loop_
_entity_poly.entity_id
_entity_poly.type
_entity_poly.pdbx_seq_one_letter_code
_entity_poly.pdbx_strand_id
1 'polypeptide(L)'
;MKTTKIIGLIASAFLIFSCSTGRSSKQKSGLNYVYHPATSALNPRYLVYHENTITSSLIVKIFPGELKFAQILGNERLIANVKIHYDLYTSQPGQPDALVDSNSYLYSLDKSRLNERFLQTCPSLAIRVKLTP
;
A
#
# COMPACT_ATOMS: atom_id res chain seq x y z
N MET A 1 1.65 -46.58 35.18
CA MET A 1 0.69 -46.13 34.13
C MET A 1 0.00 -44.78 34.40
N LYS A 2 0.15 -44.13 35.57
CA LYS A 2 -0.49 -42.82 35.85
C LYS A 2 0.35 -41.61 35.42
N THR A 3 1.68 -41.71 35.44
CA THR A 3 2.61 -40.60 35.14
C THR A 3 2.70 -40.26 33.64
N THR A 4 2.56 -41.26 32.76
CA THR A 4 2.60 -41.07 31.29
C THR A 4 1.39 -40.28 30.76
N LYS A 5 0.23 -40.37 31.43
CA LYS A 5 -0.96 -39.59 31.07
C LYS A 5 -0.85 -38.10 31.46
N ILE A 6 -0.13 -37.81 32.55
CA ILE A 6 0.10 -36.44 33.03
C ILE A 6 1.08 -35.70 32.11
N ILE A 7 2.14 -36.38 31.66
CA ILE A 7 3.11 -35.82 30.70
C ILE A 7 2.44 -35.49 29.36
N GLY A 8 1.55 -36.36 28.87
CA GLY A 8 0.78 -36.09 27.65
C GLY A 8 -0.16 -34.88 27.77
N LEU A 9 -0.75 -34.66 28.95
CA LEU A 9 -1.65 -33.53 29.20
C LEU A 9 -0.89 -32.20 29.31
N ILE A 10 0.31 -32.20 29.90
CA ILE A 10 1.19 -31.03 29.97
C ILE A 10 1.74 -30.66 28.58
N ALA A 11 2.10 -31.65 27.76
CA ALA A 11 2.57 -31.42 26.39
C ALA A 11 1.46 -30.82 25.49
N SER A 12 0.22 -31.24 25.68
CA SER A 12 -0.94 -30.67 24.97
C SER A 12 -1.25 -29.23 25.39
N ALA A 13 -1.05 -28.86 26.65
CA ALA A 13 -1.29 -27.51 27.14
C ALA A 13 -0.24 -26.49 26.64
N PHE A 14 0.97 -26.94 26.30
CA PHE A 14 2.02 -26.06 25.79
C PHE A 14 1.80 -25.63 24.33
N LEU A 15 1.08 -26.41 23.55
CA LEU A 15 0.79 -26.11 22.14
C LEU A 15 -0.20 -24.95 21.95
N ILE A 16 -1.03 -24.67 22.97
CA ILE A 16 -2.06 -23.62 22.91
C ILE A 16 -1.50 -22.22 23.13
N PHE A 17 -0.31 -22.10 23.74
CA PHE A 17 0.34 -20.81 24.02
C PHE A 17 1.26 -20.31 22.89
N SER A 18 1.51 -21.12 21.86
CA SER A 18 2.46 -20.77 20.78
C SER A 18 1.86 -19.92 19.65
N CYS A 19 0.55 -19.66 19.67
CA CYS A 19 -0.11 -18.87 18.64
C CYS A 19 -0.59 -17.52 19.15
N SER A 20 0.34 -16.66 19.58
CA SER A 20 0.07 -15.23 19.69
C SER A 20 1.04 -14.47 18.78
N THR A 21 0.57 -14.14 17.58
CA THR A 21 1.26 -13.20 16.71
C THR A 21 0.79 -11.81 17.11
N GLY A 22 1.53 -11.19 18.02
CA GLY A 22 1.34 -9.78 18.36
C GLY A 22 1.56 -8.94 17.12
N ARG A 23 0.48 -8.57 16.41
CA ARG A 23 0.57 -7.60 15.32
C ARG A 23 0.85 -6.25 15.97
N SER A 24 2.10 -5.79 15.83
CA SER A 24 2.45 -4.41 16.13
C SER A 24 1.71 -3.53 15.11
N SER A 25 0.47 -3.16 15.44
CA SER A 25 -0.20 -2.05 14.81
C SER A 25 0.62 -0.82 15.18
N LYS A 26 1.48 -0.36 14.27
CA LYS A 26 1.94 1.02 14.33
C LYS A 26 0.68 1.85 14.20
N GLN A 27 0.13 2.30 15.32
CA GLN A 27 -0.93 3.28 15.36
C GLN A 27 -0.36 4.53 14.68
N LYS A 28 -0.61 4.65 13.37
CA LYS A 28 -0.25 5.84 12.59
C LYS A 28 -1.17 6.94 13.11
N SER A 29 -0.60 7.79 13.98
CA SER A 29 -1.27 8.96 14.51
C SER A 29 -1.70 9.87 13.36
N GLY A 30 -3.01 9.90 13.08
CA GLY A 30 -3.67 10.80 12.13
C GLY A 30 -3.34 10.62 10.64
N LEU A 31 -4.38 10.50 9.80
CA LEU A 31 -4.23 10.55 8.33
C LEU A 31 -3.65 11.87 7.80
N ASN A 32 -3.39 12.86 8.64
CA ASN A 32 -2.79 14.14 8.27
C ASN A 32 -1.44 13.98 7.55
N TYR A 33 -0.71 12.88 7.79
CA TYR A 33 0.54 12.60 7.07
C TYR A 33 0.35 12.35 5.57
N VAL A 34 -0.83 11.89 5.13
CA VAL A 34 -1.16 11.63 3.71
C VAL A 34 -1.10 12.92 2.88
N TYR A 35 -1.29 14.08 3.54
CA TYR A 35 -1.26 15.39 2.91
C TYR A 35 0.07 16.13 3.08
N HIS A 36 1.13 15.51 3.63
CA HIS A 36 2.45 16.14 3.76
C HIS A 36 3.37 15.81 2.57
N PRO A 37 3.45 16.68 1.54
CA PRO A 37 4.33 16.46 0.38
C PRO A 37 5.83 16.50 0.74
N ALA A 38 6.20 17.01 1.92
CA ALA A 38 7.58 17.28 2.32
C ALA A 38 8.42 16.04 2.72
N THR A 39 7.86 14.82 2.70
CA THR A 39 8.56 13.61 3.17
C THR A 39 9.20 12.79 2.04
N SER A 40 8.93 13.12 0.78
CA SER A 40 9.39 12.38 -0.39
C SER A 40 10.30 13.25 -1.25
N ALA A 41 11.42 12.68 -1.71
CA ALA A 41 12.29 13.33 -2.71
C ALA A 41 11.62 13.46 -4.10
N LEU A 42 10.55 12.68 -4.32
CA LEU A 42 9.69 12.74 -5.50
C LEU A 42 8.48 13.63 -5.18
N ASN A 43 8.03 14.46 -6.14
CA ASN A 43 6.82 15.27 -6.04
C ASN A 43 5.72 14.74 -6.98
N PRO A 44 5.23 13.50 -6.79
CA PRO A 44 4.15 12.99 -7.61
C PRO A 44 2.88 13.81 -7.34
N ARG A 45 2.12 14.07 -8.40
CA ARG A 45 0.76 14.59 -8.26
C ARG A 45 -0.21 13.44 -8.41
N TYR A 46 -1.26 13.42 -7.60
CA TYR A 46 -2.30 12.40 -7.72
C TYR A 46 -3.69 13.03 -7.69
N LEU A 47 -4.64 12.36 -8.31
CA LEU A 47 -6.05 12.71 -8.33
C LEU A 47 -6.87 11.43 -8.15
N VAL A 48 -7.86 11.46 -7.28
CA VAL A 48 -8.84 10.38 -7.14
C VAL A 48 -10.09 10.79 -7.92
N TYR A 49 -10.49 9.96 -8.87
CA TYR A 49 -11.70 10.16 -9.66
C TYR A 49 -12.74 9.11 -9.27
N HIS A 50 -13.93 9.55 -8.84
CA HIS A 50 -15.03 8.65 -8.50
C HIS A 50 -15.82 8.31 -9.76
N GLU A 51 -15.79 7.06 -10.19
CA GLU A 51 -16.56 6.60 -11.36
C GLU A 51 -18.02 6.31 -10.98
N ASN A 52 -18.25 5.77 -9.78
CA ASN A 52 -19.57 5.55 -9.20
C ASN A 52 -19.47 5.41 -7.67
N THR A 53 -20.54 4.95 -7.02
CA THR A 53 -20.63 4.79 -5.55
C THR A 53 -19.75 3.68 -4.97
N ILE A 54 -19.16 2.81 -5.81
CA ILE A 54 -18.35 1.65 -5.42
C ILE A 54 -17.01 1.52 -6.18
N THR A 55 -16.69 2.40 -7.13
CA THR A 55 -15.40 2.37 -7.85
C THR A 55 -14.79 3.76 -7.96
N SER A 56 -13.46 3.81 -7.91
CA SER A 56 -12.71 5.04 -8.10
C SER A 56 -11.37 4.74 -8.76
N SER A 57 -10.89 5.63 -9.60
CA SER A 57 -9.59 5.50 -10.24
C SER A 57 -8.61 6.47 -9.60
N LEU A 58 -7.43 5.96 -9.23
CA LEU A 58 -6.30 6.76 -8.78
C LEU A 58 -5.47 7.13 -10.00
N ILE A 59 -5.39 8.42 -10.32
CA ILE A 59 -4.56 8.93 -11.40
C ILE A 59 -3.29 9.49 -10.77
N VAL A 60 -2.13 8.97 -11.18
CA VAL A 60 -0.83 9.42 -10.69
C VAL A 60 -0.02 10.02 -11.83
N LYS A 61 0.58 11.17 -11.55
CA LYS A 61 1.49 11.89 -12.42
C LYS A 61 2.86 11.95 -11.78
N ILE A 62 3.86 11.49 -12.51
CA ILE A 62 5.27 11.50 -12.10
C ILE A 62 6.06 12.30 -13.12
N PHE A 63 7.01 13.10 -12.65
CA PHE A 63 7.90 13.88 -13.50
C PHE A 63 9.20 13.08 -13.69
N PRO A 64 9.51 12.61 -14.92
CA PRO A 64 10.71 11.81 -15.15
C PRO A 64 12.02 12.53 -14.79
N GLY A 65 12.04 13.87 -14.78
CA GLY A 65 13.18 14.65 -14.29
C GLY A 65 13.53 14.43 -12.82
N GLU A 66 12.59 13.92 -12.01
CA GLU A 66 12.82 13.57 -10.60
C GLU A 66 13.28 12.12 -10.42
N LEU A 67 13.25 11.31 -11.49
CA LEU A 67 13.59 9.89 -11.44
C LEU A 67 15.10 9.69 -11.61
N LYS A 68 15.66 8.77 -10.81
CA LYS A 68 17.02 8.28 -11.00
C LYS A 68 16.99 7.10 -11.96
N PHE A 69 17.62 7.28 -13.13
CA PHE A 69 17.79 6.22 -14.10
C PHE A 69 19.12 5.52 -13.90
N ALA A 70 19.10 4.20 -13.91
CA ALA A 70 20.29 3.37 -13.88
C ALA A 70 20.50 2.73 -15.25
N GLN A 71 21.77 2.58 -15.65
CA GLN A 71 22.13 1.77 -16.80
C GLN A 71 22.20 0.31 -16.38
N ILE A 72 21.56 -0.57 -17.15
CA ILE A 72 21.66 -2.01 -16.93
C ILE A 72 22.88 -2.52 -17.70
N LEU A 73 23.74 -3.32 -17.05
CA LEU A 73 24.94 -3.88 -17.69
C LEU A 73 24.60 -4.57 -19.01
N GLY A 74 25.35 -4.23 -20.07
CA GLY A 74 25.15 -4.81 -21.41
C GLY A 74 24.02 -4.17 -22.23
N ASN A 75 23.42 -3.07 -21.76
CA ASN A 75 22.43 -2.31 -22.49
C ASN A 75 22.72 -0.80 -22.39
N GLU A 76 22.52 -0.05 -23.48
CA GLU A 76 22.62 1.42 -23.50
C GLU A 76 21.36 2.09 -22.91
N ARG A 77 20.32 1.31 -22.62
CA ARG A 77 19.06 1.83 -22.07
C ARG A 77 19.19 2.23 -20.60
N LEU A 78 18.70 3.43 -20.32
CA LEU A 78 18.56 4.00 -18.98
C LEU A 78 17.16 3.70 -18.45
N ILE A 79 17.07 2.89 -17.40
CA ILE A 79 15.80 2.42 -16.84
C ILE A 79 15.61 2.98 -15.42
N ALA A 80 14.39 3.41 -15.10
CA ALA A 80 13.93 3.73 -13.76
C ALA A 80 12.79 2.78 -13.38
N ASN A 81 12.85 2.20 -12.18
CA ASN A 81 11.76 1.38 -11.65
C ASN A 81 10.93 2.19 -10.66
N VAL A 82 9.63 2.28 -10.91
CA VAL A 82 8.69 3.06 -10.11
C VAL A 82 7.63 2.11 -9.56
N LYS A 83 7.49 2.10 -8.24
CA LYS A 83 6.40 1.39 -7.56
C LYS A 83 5.39 2.40 -7.03
N ILE A 84 4.15 2.29 -7.49
CA ILE A 84 3.01 3.03 -6.95
C ILE A 84 2.27 2.08 -6.01
N HIS A 85 2.17 2.44 -4.73
CA HIS A 85 1.44 1.67 -3.73
C HIS A 85 0.39 2.58 -3.09
N TYR A 86 -0.82 2.07 -2.94
CA TYR A 86 -1.89 2.74 -2.22
C TYR A 86 -2.43 1.85 -1.11
N ASP A 87 -2.86 2.50 -0.03
CA ASP A 87 -3.65 1.95 1.05
C ASP A 87 -4.93 2.78 1.16
N LEU A 88 -6.09 2.14 1.09
CA LEU A 88 -7.40 2.74 1.27
C LEU A 88 -7.88 2.45 2.69
N TYR A 89 -8.30 3.48 3.41
CA TYR A 89 -8.81 3.36 4.79
C TYR A 89 -10.27 3.79 4.86
N THR A 90 -11.03 3.20 5.79
CA THR A 90 -12.41 3.61 6.07
C THR A 90 -12.47 4.85 6.94
N SER A 91 -13.49 5.67 6.75
CA SER A 91 -13.82 6.81 7.61
C SER A 91 -15.13 6.60 8.39
N GLN A 92 -15.56 5.35 8.56
CA GLN A 92 -16.82 5.04 9.25
C GLN A 92 -16.74 5.31 10.76
N PRO A 93 -17.75 5.95 11.36
CA PRO A 93 -17.85 6.13 12.80
C PRO A 93 -17.78 4.77 13.54
N GLY A 94 -16.87 4.63 14.50
CA GLY A 94 -16.68 3.40 15.29
C GLY A 94 -15.63 2.42 14.74
N GLN A 95 -15.10 2.64 13.53
CA GLN A 95 -13.92 1.93 13.01
C GLN A 95 -12.99 2.91 12.27
N PRO A 96 -12.46 3.95 12.93
CA PRO A 96 -11.54 4.87 12.27
C PRO A 96 -10.30 4.11 11.77
N ASP A 97 -9.90 4.40 10.55
CA ASP A 97 -8.62 3.97 9.96
C ASP A 97 -8.45 2.46 9.73
N ALA A 98 -9.55 1.70 9.63
CA ALA A 98 -9.47 0.30 9.19
C ALA A 98 -9.06 0.25 7.70
N LEU A 99 -8.07 -0.60 7.37
CA LEU A 99 -7.64 -0.83 5.99
C LEU A 99 -8.74 -1.56 5.22
N VAL A 100 -9.12 -0.99 4.09
CA VAL A 100 -10.25 -1.34 3.25
C VAL A 100 -9.79 -2.03 1.97
N ASP A 101 -8.76 -1.47 1.32
CA ASP A 101 -8.13 -2.01 0.13
C ASP A 101 -6.65 -1.60 0.10
N SER A 102 -5.82 -2.38 -0.57
CA SER A 102 -4.45 -1.97 -0.87
C SER A 102 -3.93 -2.67 -2.12
N ASN A 103 -3.14 -1.95 -2.92
CA ASN A 103 -2.54 -2.54 -4.11
C ASN A 103 -1.20 -1.88 -4.44
N SER A 104 -0.43 -2.51 -5.33
CA SER A 104 0.85 -2.04 -5.82
C SER A 104 0.97 -2.25 -7.33
N TYR A 105 1.43 -1.23 -8.03
CA TYR A 105 1.78 -1.27 -9.44
C TYR A 105 3.26 -0.99 -9.62
N LEU A 106 3.92 -1.80 -10.44
CA LEU A 106 5.33 -1.64 -10.77
C LEU A 106 5.47 -1.25 -12.24
N TYR A 107 6.23 -0.20 -12.51
CA TYR A 107 6.52 0.31 -13.83
C TYR A 107 8.02 0.37 -14.05
N SER A 108 8.50 -0.23 -15.14
CA SER A 108 9.87 -0.07 -15.63
C SER A 108 9.85 0.95 -16.75
N LEU A 109 10.41 2.13 -16.48
CA LEU A 109 10.36 3.28 -17.37
C LEU A 109 11.71 3.43 -18.09
N ASP A 110 11.66 3.44 -19.43
CA ASP A 110 12.82 3.68 -20.28
C ASP A 110 12.93 5.17 -20.59
N LYS A 111 14.07 5.79 -20.25
CA LYS A 111 14.32 7.22 -20.47
C LYS A 111 14.12 7.63 -21.92
N SER A 112 14.49 6.77 -22.88
CA SER A 112 14.36 7.06 -24.31
C SER A 112 12.91 7.13 -24.79
N ARG A 113 11.97 6.55 -24.04
CA ARG A 113 10.54 6.45 -24.39
C ARG A 113 9.66 7.35 -23.53
N LEU A 114 10.25 8.11 -22.61
CA LEU A 114 9.53 8.98 -21.70
C LEU A 114 9.50 10.41 -22.21
N ASN A 115 8.31 11.01 -22.17
CA ASN A 115 8.12 12.44 -22.34
C ASN A 115 8.42 13.19 -21.02
N GLU A 116 8.17 14.50 -20.98
CA GLU A 116 8.32 15.31 -19.76
C GLU A 116 7.46 14.86 -18.57
N ARG A 117 6.45 14.01 -18.81
CA ARG A 117 5.45 13.58 -17.83
C ARG A 117 5.11 12.11 -18.04
N PHE A 118 5.08 11.35 -16.95
CA PHE A 118 4.53 10.01 -16.91
C PHE A 118 3.16 10.07 -16.23
N LEU A 119 2.10 9.67 -16.94
CA LEU A 119 0.72 9.66 -16.46
C LEU A 119 0.21 8.23 -16.45
N GLN A 120 -0.35 7.81 -15.32
CA GLN A 120 -0.86 6.47 -15.17
C GLN A 120 -2.14 6.45 -14.35
N THR A 121 -3.13 5.73 -14.87
CA THR A 121 -4.35 5.40 -14.11
C THR A 121 -4.16 4.04 -13.45
N CYS A 122 -4.35 4.02 -12.15
CA CYS A 122 -4.37 2.85 -11.29
C CYS A 122 -5.83 2.61 -10.88
N PRO A 123 -6.49 1.56 -11.36
CA PRO A 123 -7.84 1.26 -10.90
C PRO A 123 -7.80 0.90 -9.41
N SER A 124 -8.71 1.46 -8.61
CA SER A 124 -8.88 1.09 -7.21
C SER A 124 -10.33 0.71 -6.94
N LEU A 125 -10.57 -0.31 -6.12
CA LEU A 125 -11.93 -0.68 -5.74
C LEU A 125 -12.34 0.23 -4.58
N ALA A 126 -13.30 1.13 -4.77
CA ALA A 126 -13.68 2.10 -3.74
C ALA A 126 -14.87 1.57 -2.93
N ILE A 127 -14.61 1.15 -1.69
CA ILE A 127 -15.64 0.59 -0.81
C ILE A 127 -16.66 1.66 -0.38
N ARG A 128 -17.93 1.23 -0.28
CA ARG A 128 -19.14 2.00 0.02
C ARG A 128 -18.93 3.09 1.10
N VAL A 129 -19.02 4.35 0.68
CA VAL A 129 -19.29 5.46 1.60
C VAL A 129 -20.80 5.51 1.82
N LYS A 130 -21.25 5.08 3.00
CA LYS A 130 -22.65 5.25 3.41
C LYS A 130 -22.81 6.69 3.90
N LEU A 131 -23.19 7.60 3.01
CA LEU A 131 -23.61 8.95 3.39
C LEU A 131 -25.02 8.83 4.00
N THR A 132 -25.12 8.89 5.32
CA THR A 132 -26.40 9.15 5.99
C THR A 132 -26.64 10.66 6.04
N PRO A 133 -27.89 11.11 5.82
CA PRO A 133 -28.26 12.53 5.88
C PRO A 133 -28.04 13.14 7.27
#